data_AF-A0A384BPC1-F1
#
_entry.id   AF-A0A384BPC1-F1
#
_cell.length_a   1.000
_cell.length_b   1.000
_cell.length_c   1.000
_cell.angle_alpha   90.00
_cell.angle_beta   90.00
_cell.angle_gamma   90.00
#
_symmetry.space_group_name_H-M   'P 1'
#
loop_
_entity.id
_entity.type
_entity.pdbx_description
1 polymer ?
#
loop_
_entity_poly.entity_id
_entity_poly.type
_entity_poly.pdbx_seq_one_letter_code
_entity_poly.pdbx_strand_id
1 'polypeptide(L)'
;MSPVSLESIPSEILLKIFSYLDAVTLLCTGCVNRHFYHLANDNFIWIRIYSTAFSPKRSNWKVNSAEKTAVSMNSLSVEDKEPGYWKKEYITKQRASVKAALAQVLKPVNPYTGLPVKTKEALRISGLGWVIILKEKNGREYIMEHIDLSVNDSSVTVMWYGKTWPQLATLSTLDLCGVTPVFMDRSKTPSKNGPRWHSLIAKYNLSNITESTMIGWDRLIRIFCLHPGLLVGLWKREEELAFVMANLHFHHLVEKSTLGSATVPYELPPHTPLLDDSPEYGLHGYQLHVDMHSSGIFYLCGTFRNLFTKKGSIENGYVKLVVISFKNNTEHLPLIGKVGLSWRTDIFDGCIKSCSIMDVTLLDEYGKPFWCFSSPVCMRSSGPSDGPNFLGQTYYVDYVDSEGRVHVELVWIKETEEYFIVSLVLYLRVAKINHWFGTTY
;
A
#
# COMPACT_ATOMS: atom_id res chain seq x y z
N MET A 1 51.22 -17.50 -11.57
CA MET A 1 50.62 -16.79 -10.42
C MET A 1 49.27 -17.42 -10.14
N SER A 2 49.18 -18.22 -9.08
CA SER A 2 47.89 -18.64 -8.55
C SER A 2 47.15 -17.40 -8.03
N PRO A 3 45.86 -17.23 -8.30
CA PRO A 3 45.11 -16.12 -7.71
C PRO A 3 45.13 -16.31 -6.19
N VAL A 4 45.62 -15.30 -5.46
CA VAL A 4 45.51 -15.25 -4.01
C VAL A 4 44.03 -15.18 -3.68
N SER A 5 43.47 -16.27 -3.17
CA SER A 5 42.09 -16.29 -2.72
C SER A 5 41.97 -15.44 -1.46
N LEU A 6 40.96 -14.57 -1.39
CA LEU A 6 40.68 -13.78 -0.19
C LEU A 6 40.46 -14.68 1.05
N GLU A 7 40.16 -15.95 0.83
CA GLU A 7 39.97 -16.99 1.85
C GLU A 7 41.29 -17.49 2.47
N SER A 8 42.46 -17.24 1.84
CA SER A 8 43.76 -17.62 2.40
C SER A 8 44.36 -16.55 3.31
N ILE A 9 43.65 -15.44 3.52
CA ILE A 9 44.09 -14.33 4.37
C ILE A 9 43.76 -14.65 5.85
N PRO A 10 44.65 -14.37 6.81
CA PRO A 10 44.36 -14.53 8.23
C PRO A 10 43.15 -13.70 8.70
N SER A 11 42.37 -14.25 9.63
CA SER A 11 41.15 -13.62 10.17
C SER A 11 41.40 -12.22 10.73
N GLU A 12 42.56 -11.98 11.32
CA GLU A 12 42.95 -10.69 11.92
C GLU A 12 43.06 -9.59 10.86
N ILE A 13 43.58 -9.94 9.68
CA ILE A 13 43.70 -9.02 8.54
C ILE A 13 42.31 -8.77 7.94
N LEU A 14 41.49 -9.82 7.80
CA LEU A 14 40.11 -9.71 7.32
C LEU A 14 39.26 -8.84 8.25
N LEU A 15 39.35 -9.00 9.57
CA LEU A 15 38.67 -8.15 10.56
C LEU A 15 39.12 -6.69 10.45
N LYS A 16 40.42 -6.46 10.23
CA LYS A 16 40.93 -5.11 10.00
C LYS A 16 40.35 -4.50 8.73
N ILE A 17 40.26 -5.26 7.63
CA ILE A 17 39.60 -4.82 6.39
C ILE A 17 38.12 -4.52 6.66
N PHE A 18 37.41 -5.43 7.33
CA PHE A 18 35.98 -5.32 7.62
C PHE A 18 35.67 -4.13 8.52
N SER A 19 36.60 -3.73 9.39
CA SER A 19 36.46 -2.56 10.27
C SER A 19 36.38 -1.21 9.52
N TYR A 20 36.76 -1.17 8.23
CA TYR A 20 36.62 -0.01 7.35
C TYR A 20 35.33 -0.01 6.53
N LEU A 21 34.58 -1.11 6.54
CA LEU A 21 33.32 -1.23 5.80
C LEU A 21 32.20 -0.50 6.56
N ASP A 22 31.27 0.09 5.81
CA ASP A 22 30.04 0.60 6.39
C ASP A 22 29.06 -0.53 6.71
N ALA A 23 28.04 -0.24 7.51
CA ALA A 23 27.08 -1.25 7.98
C ALA A 23 26.42 -2.04 6.84
N VAL A 24 26.10 -1.37 5.73
CA VAL A 24 25.48 -2.00 4.54
C VAL A 24 26.45 -3.00 3.92
N THR A 25 27.67 -2.57 3.61
CA THR A 25 28.66 -3.45 2.96
C THR A 25 29.07 -4.59 3.89
N LEU A 26 29.14 -4.35 5.19
CA LEU A 26 29.45 -5.39 6.19
C LEU A 26 28.34 -6.46 6.25
N LEU A 27 27.06 -6.07 6.15
CA LEU A 27 25.96 -7.04 6.02
C LEU A 27 26.09 -7.88 4.77
N CYS A 28 26.31 -7.25 3.61
CA CYS A 28 26.45 -7.95 2.33
C CYS A 28 27.66 -8.90 2.34
N THR A 29 28.76 -8.50 2.98
CA THR A 29 29.96 -9.33 3.13
C THR A 29 29.65 -10.61 3.91
N GLY A 30 28.79 -10.53 4.92
CA GLY A 30 28.34 -11.70 5.67
C GLY A 30 27.50 -12.69 4.85
N CYS A 31 27.00 -12.32 3.67
CA CYS A 31 26.26 -13.21 2.77
C CYS A 31 27.16 -13.98 1.79
N VAL A 32 28.47 -13.71 1.77
CA VAL A 32 29.41 -14.30 0.80
C VAL A 32 29.73 -15.76 1.14
N ASN A 33 30.16 -16.03 2.37
CA ASN A 33 30.44 -17.39 2.85
C ASN A 33 30.33 -17.47 4.38
N ARG A 34 30.39 -18.69 4.94
CA ARG A 34 30.25 -18.92 6.39
C ARG A 34 31.36 -18.25 7.21
N HIS A 35 32.60 -18.22 6.71
CA HIS A 35 33.71 -17.58 7.41
C HIS A 35 33.47 -16.06 7.53
N PHE A 36 33.09 -15.42 6.43
CA PHE A 36 32.79 -14.00 6.36
C PHE A 36 31.56 -13.64 7.18
N TYR A 37 30.55 -14.53 7.24
CA TYR A 37 29.41 -14.37 8.14
C TYR A 37 29.85 -14.25 9.60
N HIS A 38 30.74 -15.13 10.07
CA HIS A 38 31.24 -15.07 11.44
C HIS A 38 32.04 -13.79 11.71
N LEU A 39 32.97 -13.43 10.82
CA LEU A 39 33.78 -12.21 10.97
C LEU A 39 32.95 -10.93 10.86
N ALA A 40 31.95 -10.89 9.97
CA ALA A 40 31.05 -9.75 9.81
C ALA A 40 30.09 -9.57 11.00
N ASN A 41 29.97 -10.55 11.89
CA ASN A 41 29.21 -10.46 13.14
C ASN A 41 30.09 -10.06 14.34
N ASP A 42 31.34 -9.66 14.10
CA ASP A 42 32.26 -9.24 15.17
C ASP A 42 31.70 -8.06 15.99
N ASN A 43 31.65 -8.25 17.31
CA ASN A 43 31.04 -7.30 18.22
C ASN A 43 31.85 -5.98 18.34
N PHE A 44 33.17 -6.00 18.12
CA PHE A 44 34.02 -4.81 18.17
C PHE A 44 33.78 -3.88 16.97
N ILE A 45 33.57 -4.44 15.79
CA ILE A 45 33.20 -3.65 14.59
C ILE A 45 31.83 -3.00 14.82
N TRP A 46 30.84 -3.77 15.26
CA TRP A 46 29.47 -3.27 15.40
C TRP A 46 29.28 -2.27 16.55
N ILE A 47 29.97 -2.41 17.69
CA ILE A 47 29.90 -1.40 18.76
C ILE A 47 30.50 -0.06 18.31
N ARG A 48 31.54 -0.09 17.46
CA ARG A 48 32.11 1.12 16.87
C ARG A 48 31.12 1.80 15.93
N ILE A 49 30.51 1.05 15.01
CA ILE A 49 29.46 1.55 14.11
C ILE A 49 28.29 2.13 14.92
N TYR A 50 27.82 1.40 15.93
CA TYR A 50 26.74 1.84 16.82
C TYR A 50 27.09 3.14 17.53
N SER A 51 28.29 3.21 18.11
CA SER A 51 28.75 4.40 18.84
C SER A 51 28.89 5.59 17.93
N THR A 52 29.39 5.43 16.71
CA THR A 52 29.49 6.53 15.72
C THR A 52 28.11 7.01 15.27
N ALA A 53 27.18 6.10 14.97
CA ALA A 53 25.85 6.46 14.48
C ALA A 53 24.94 7.08 15.55
N PHE A 54 25.07 6.63 16.80
CA PHE A 54 24.22 7.04 17.92
C PHE A 54 24.98 7.81 19.00
N SER A 55 26.13 8.38 18.66
CA SER A 55 26.87 9.26 19.57
C SER A 55 25.91 10.34 20.09
N PRO A 56 25.81 10.54 21.42
CA PRO A 56 25.07 11.67 21.94
C PRO A 56 25.74 12.93 21.39
N LYS A 57 25.06 13.62 20.48
CA LYS A 57 25.52 14.93 20.00
C LYS A 57 25.80 15.78 21.24
N ARG A 58 26.90 16.52 21.27
CA ARG A 58 27.11 17.62 22.23
C ARG A 58 26.05 18.70 21.96
N SER A 59 24.80 18.44 22.32
CA SER A 59 23.80 19.48 22.51
C SER A 59 23.98 19.96 23.94
N ASN A 60 24.15 21.26 24.12
CA ASN A 60 24.24 21.94 25.43
C ASN A 60 22.93 21.89 26.25
N TRP A 61 22.10 20.87 26.02
CA TRP A 61 20.87 20.57 26.75
C TRP A 61 21.09 19.27 27.50
N LYS A 62 20.90 19.31 28.82
CA LYS A 62 21.10 18.20 29.76
C LYS A 62 20.38 16.94 29.27
N VAL A 63 21.13 16.03 28.65
CA VAL A 63 20.73 14.64 28.44
C VAL A 63 21.19 13.85 29.66
N ASN A 64 20.30 12.99 30.19
CA ASN A 64 20.49 12.22 31.41
C ASN A 64 21.84 11.47 31.42
N SER A 65 22.62 11.67 32.48
CA SER A 65 23.94 11.06 32.69
C SER A 65 23.93 9.53 32.63
N ALA A 66 22.79 8.88 32.82
CA ALA A 66 22.60 7.43 32.79
C ALA A 66 22.93 6.79 31.43
N GLU A 67 22.52 7.38 30.30
CA GLU A 67 22.80 6.80 28.96
C GLU A 67 24.30 6.87 28.61
N LYS A 68 24.98 7.94 29.04
CA LYS A 68 26.41 8.14 28.79
C LYS A 68 27.26 7.15 29.59
N THR A 69 26.86 6.86 30.83
CA THR A 69 27.51 5.84 31.67
C THR A 69 27.18 4.43 31.19
N ALA A 70 25.96 4.17 30.72
CA ALA A 70 25.55 2.86 30.20
C ALA A 70 26.27 2.47 28.91
N VAL A 71 26.57 3.41 28.00
CA VAL A 71 27.35 3.12 26.77
C VAL A 71 28.82 2.85 27.09
N SER A 72 29.41 3.60 28.03
CA SER A 72 30.77 3.40 28.54
C SER A 72 30.93 2.04 29.23
N MET A 73 30.00 1.68 30.12
CA MET A 73 30.03 0.42 30.88
C MET A 73 29.77 -0.80 29.97
N ASN A 74 28.97 -0.64 28.91
CA ASN A 74 28.73 -1.68 27.89
C ASN A 74 29.89 -1.91 26.92
N SER A 75 30.82 -0.96 26.77
CA SER A 75 32.05 -1.16 25.99
C SER A 75 33.10 -2.02 26.72
N LEU A 76 33.00 -2.11 28.05
CA LEU A 76 33.90 -2.92 28.88
C LEU A 76 33.47 -4.39 28.97
N SER A 77 32.22 -4.72 28.61
CA SER A 77 31.64 -6.08 28.65
C SER A 77 31.46 -6.71 27.26
N VAL A 78 32.15 -6.20 26.22
CA VAL A 78 31.97 -6.64 24.83
C VAL A 78 32.35 -8.11 24.61
N GLU A 79 33.30 -8.62 25.40
CA GLU A 79 33.77 -10.02 25.34
C GLU A 79 32.74 -11.03 25.88
N ASP A 80 31.87 -10.62 26.80
CA ASP A 80 30.86 -11.50 27.41
C ASP A 80 29.58 -11.66 26.57
N LYS A 81 29.48 -10.94 25.44
CA LYS A 81 28.25 -10.91 24.63
C LYS A 81 28.35 -11.87 23.45
N GLU A 82 27.23 -12.52 23.15
CA GLU A 82 27.11 -13.41 21.99
C GLU A 82 27.54 -12.72 20.68
N PRO A 83 28.16 -13.45 19.74
CA PRO A 83 28.50 -12.92 18.42
C PRO A 83 27.31 -12.26 17.72
N GLY A 84 27.49 -11.05 17.19
CA GLY A 84 26.44 -10.29 16.51
C GLY A 84 25.42 -9.62 17.43
N TYR A 85 25.64 -9.59 18.75
CA TYR A 85 24.80 -8.83 19.69
C TYR A 85 24.67 -7.37 19.26
N TRP A 86 25.79 -6.69 19.02
CA TRP A 86 25.77 -5.26 18.68
C TRP A 86 25.17 -4.97 17.31
N LYS A 87 25.25 -5.93 16.38
CA LYS A 87 24.54 -5.89 15.10
C LYS A 87 23.03 -5.90 15.31
N LYS A 88 22.53 -6.80 16.15
CA LYS A 88 21.09 -6.88 16.50
C LYS A 88 20.60 -5.60 17.18
N GLU A 89 21.37 -5.08 18.13
CA GLU A 89 21.06 -3.80 18.81
C GLU A 89 21.04 -2.62 17.84
N TYR A 90 22.03 -2.54 16.94
CA TYR A 90 22.11 -1.50 15.92
C TYR A 90 20.88 -1.51 15.00
N ILE A 91 20.53 -2.67 14.45
CA ILE A 91 19.35 -2.85 13.59
C ILE A 91 18.06 -2.50 14.34
N THR A 92 17.92 -2.98 15.59
CA THR A 92 16.74 -2.73 16.43
C THR A 92 16.56 -1.24 16.71
N LYS A 93 17.65 -0.54 17.05
CA LYS A 93 17.62 0.90 17.32
C LYS A 93 17.32 1.72 16.06
N GLN A 94 17.86 1.34 14.90
CA GLN A 94 17.49 1.95 13.62
C GLN A 94 16.00 1.81 13.34
N ARG A 95 15.45 0.60 13.48
CA ARG A 95 14.02 0.33 13.29
C ARG A 95 13.15 1.15 14.25
N ALA A 96 13.53 1.21 15.53
CA ALA A 96 12.82 2.00 16.52
C ALA A 96 12.83 3.50 16.19
N SER A 97 13.97 4.04 15.71
CA SER A 97 14.10 5.44 15.31
C SER A 97 13.20 5.78 14.12
N VAL A 98 13.18 4.94 13.08
CA VAL A 98 12.30 5.13 11.91
C VAL A 98 10.83 5.03 12.32
N LYS A 99 10.47 4.01 13.11
CA LYS A 99 9.09 3.85 13.62
C LYS A 99 8.64 5.08 14.42
N ALA A 100 9.48 5.61 15.30
CA ALA A 100 9.18 6.81 16.08
C ALA A 100 9.01 8.05 15.19
N ALA A 101 9.88 8.22 14.19
CA ALA A 101 9.76 9.33 13.23
C ALA A 101 8.45 9.23 12.42
N LEU A 102 8.10 8.04 11.93
CA LEU A 102 6.87 7.81 11.20
C LEU A 102 5.63 8.06 12.06
N ALA A 103 5.63 7.62 13.32
CA ALA A 103 4.54 7.90 14.24
C ALA A 103 4.29 9.40 14.43
N GLN A 104 5.34 10.23 14.46
CA GLN A 104 5.20 11.70 14.55
C GLN A 104 4.69 12.31 13.24
N VAL A 105 5.18 11.83 12.09
CA VAL A 105 4.81 12.35 10.77
C VAL A 105 3.38 11.98 10.38
N LEU A 106 2.92 10.78 10.78
CA LEU A 106 1.57 10.28 10.48
C LEU A 106 0.51 10.72 11.49
N LYS A 107 0.92 11.28 12.64
CA LYS A 107 -0.01 11.82 13.67
C LYS A 107 -1.03 12.85 13.16
N PRO A 108 -0.68 13.84 12.32
CA PRO A 108 -1.67 14.78 11.80
C PRO A 108 -2.57 14.11 10.76
N VAL A 109 -3.87 14.07 11.06
CA VAL A 109 -4.92 13.50 10.22
C VAL A 109 -5.79 14.61 9.65
N ASN A 110 -6.16 14.48 8.37
CA ASN A 110 -7.08 15.41 7.72
C ASN A 110 -8.52 15.15 8.22
N PRO A 111 -9.23 16.14 8.79
CA PRO A 111 -10.59 15.94 9.30
C PRO A 111 -11.62 15.60 8.20
N TYR A 112 -11.32 15.90 6.94
CA TYR A 112 -12.23 15.66 5.82
C TYR A 112 -12.08 14.28 5.19
N THR A 113 -10.90 13.67 5.30
CA THR A 113 -10.64 12.35 4.72
C THR A 113 -10.32 11.30 5.77
N GLY A 114 -10.01 11.68 7.01
CA GLY A 114 -9.52 10.77 8.05
C GLY A 114 -8.16 10.15 7.72
N LEU A 115 -7.44 10.68 6.71
CA LEU A 115 -6.14 10.16 6.25
C LEU A 115 -4.96 11.01 6.77
N PRO A 116 -3.75 10.41 6.89
CA PRO A 116 -2.56 11.15 7.29
C PRO A 116 -2.21 12.25 6.27
N VAL A 117 -2.02 13.48 6.75
CA VAL A 117 -1.75 14.66 5.89
C VAL A 117 -0.39 14.55 5.21
N LYS A 118 0.57 13.89 5.87
CA LYS A 118 1.99 13.88 5.47
C LYS A 118 2.44 12.54 4.90
N THR A 119 1.55 11.80 4.25
CA THR A 119 1.87 10.48 3.68
C THR A 119 3.06 10.54 2.72
N LYS A 120 3.12 11.54 1.82
CA LYS A 120 4.27 11.76 0.92
C LYS A 120 5.60 11.91 1.67
N GLU A 121 5.59 12.64 2.79
CA GLU A 121 6.76 12.82 3.65
C GLU A 121 7.13 11.52 4.36
N ALA A 122 6.13 10.77 4.84
CA ALA A 122 6.32 9.47 5.47
C ALA A 122 6.95 8.44 4.51
N LEU A 123 6.51 8.40 3.25
CA LEU A 123 7.11 7.55 2.20
C LEU A 123 8.59 7.89 1.98
N ARG A 124 8.91 9.18 1.91
CA ARG A 124 10.29 9.66 1.76
C ARG A 124 11.17 9.31 2.97
N ILE A 125 10.68 9.53 4.19
CA ILE A 125 11.42 9.25 5.43
C ILE A 125 11.64 7.76 5.65
N SER A 126 10.66 6.93 5.30
CA SER A 126 10.75 5.47 5.41
C SER A 126 11.53 4.82 4.28
N GLY A 127 11.92 5.58 3.23
CA GLY A 127 12.48 5.03 2.00
C GLY A 127 11.65 3.88 1.44
N LEU A 128 10.33 3.92 1.66
CA LEU A 128 9.43 2.85 1.30
C LEU A 128 9.27 2.80 -0.22
N GLY A 129 9.51 1.62 -0.78
CA GLY A 129 9.12 1.27 -2.14
C GLY A 129 8.27 0.00 -2.13
N TRP A 130 7.88 -0.45 -3.32
CA TRP A 130 7.13 -1.69 -3.49
C TRP A 130 7.78 -2.58 -4.55
N VAL A 131 7.63 -3.88 -4.35
CA VAL A 131 8.05 -4.91 -5.31
C VAL A 131 6.92 -5.91 -5.47
N ILE A 132 6.89 -6.58 -6.63
CA ILE A 132 6.12 -7.80 -6.81
C ILE A 132 7.08 -8.99 -6.85
N ILE A 133 6.68 -10.08 -6.22
CA ILE A 133 7.39 -11.37 -6.25
C ILE A 133 6.50 -12.36 -7.01
N LEU A 134 6.90 -12.70 -8.22
CA LEU A 134 6.21 -13.70 -9.04
C LEU A 134 6.78 -15.08 -8.71
N LYS A 135 5.91 -16.03 -8.39
CA LYS A 135 6.31 -17.39 -7.98
C LYS A 135 5.84 -18.41 -9.00
N GLU A 136 6.77 -19.20 -9.52
CA GLU A 136 6.47 -20.35 -10.36
C GLU A 136 5.93 -21.53 -9.56
N LYS A 137 5.22 -22.43 -10.24
CA LYS A 137 4.71 -23.69 -9.66
C LYS A 137 5.83 -24.60 -9.13
N ASN A 138 7.06 -24.45 -9.65
CA ASN A 138 8.25 -25.19 -9.22
C ASN A 138 8.96 -24.54 -8.01
N GLY A 139 8.48 -23.40 -7.51
CA GLY A 139 9.08 -22.66 -6.38
C GLY A 139 10.10 -21.59 -6.76
N ARG A 140 10.40 -21.37 -8.05
CA ARG A 140 11.28 -20.27 -8.48
C ARG A 140 10.60 -18.93 -8.29
N GLU A 141 11.34 -17.94 -7.78
CA GLU A 141 10.83 -16.60 -7.51
C GLU A 141 11.52 -15.54 -8.38
N TYR A 142 10.74 -14.56 -8.85
CA TYR A 142 11.21 -13.39 -9.60
C TYR A 142 10.79 -12.13 -8.87
N ILE A 143 11.77 -11.36 -8.39
CA ILE A 143 11.52 -10.09 -7.70
C ILE A 143 11.62 -8.96 -8.71
N MET A 144 10.54 -8.16 -8.83
CA MET A 144 10.48 -7.02 -9.74
C MET A 144 10.27 -5.72 -8.97
N GLU A 145 11.19 -4.78 -9.14
CA GLU A 145 11.05 -3.41 -8.64
C GLU A 145 10.02 -2.63 -9.47
N HIS A 146 9.26 -1.75 -8.81
CA HIS A 146 8.34 -0.86 -9.52
C HIS A 146 9.13 0.13 -10.38
N ILE A 147 8.52 0.54 -11.50
CA ILE A 147 9.12 1.49 -12.44
C ILE A 147 8.55 2.88 -12.24
N ASP A 148 7.23 2.99 -12.14
CA ASP A 148 6.54 4.26 -11.92
C ASP A 148 5.68 4.23 -10.66
N LEU A 149 5.50 5.43 -10.09
CA LEU A 149 4.71 5.69 -8.91
C LEU A 149 3.93 7.00 -9.11
N SER A 150 2.61 6.97 -8.95
CA SER A 150 1.78 8.18 -8.90
C SER A 150 1.07 8.27 -7.56
N VAL A 151 1.29 9.38 -6.85
CA VAL A 151 0.69 9.62 -5.54
C VAL A 151 -0.53 10.53 -5.69
N ASN A 152 -1.69 9.98 -5.40
CA ASN A 152 -2.99 10.63 -5.48
C ASN A 152 -3.39 11.23 -4.11
N ASP A 153 -4.62 11.71 -3.98
CA ASP A 153 -5.09 12.37 -2.74
C ASP A 153 -5.36 11.39 -1.59
N SER A 154 -5.92 10.22 -1.91
CA SER A 154 -6.26 9.16 -0.95
C SER A 154 -5.52 7.83 -1.17
N SER A 155 -4.75 7.70 -2.26
CA SER A 155 -4.07 6.47 -2.65
C SER A 155 -2.72 6.69 -3.34
N VAL A 156 -1.96 5.60 -3.52
CA VAL A 156 -0.82 5.54 -4.42
C VAL A 156 -1.04 4.44 -5.46
N THR A 157 -0.76 4.76 -6.71
CA THR A 157 -0.74 3.80 -7.81
C THR A 157 0.71 3.45 -8.13
N VAL A 158 1.03 2.16 -8.07
CA VAL A 158 2.36 1.61 -8.32
C VAL A 158 2.33 0.78 -9.60
N MET A 159 3.30 1.00 -10.49
CA MET A 159 3.35 0.35 -11.80
C MET A 159 4.60 -0.50 -12.00
N TRP A 160 4.41 -1.68 -12.57
CA TRP A 160 5.46 -2.57 -13.05
C TRP A 160 5.23 -2.86 -14.52
N TYR A 161 6.24 -2.59 -15.34
CA TYR A 161 6.31 -2.99 -16.74
C TYR A 161 7.77 -3.20 -17.11
N GLY A 162 8.02 -3.89 -18.21
CA GLY A 162 9.38 -4.17 -18.66
C GLY A 162 9.40 -5.21 -19.75
N LYS A 163 10.58 -5.43 -20.33
CA LYS A 163 10.78 -6.38 -21.43
C LYS A 163 10.94 -7.84 -20.99
N THR A 164 11.23 -8.09 -19.72
CA THR A 164 11.56 -9.43 -19.21
C THR A 164 10.55 -9.87 -18.17
N TRP A 165 9.38 -10.31 -18.63
CA TRP A 165 8.40 -11.00 -17.79
C TRP A 165 8.61 -12.51 -17.87
N PRO A 166 8.51 -13.25 -16.75
CA PRO A 166 8.37 -14.70 -16.81
C PRO A 166 7.02 -15.06 -17.47
N GLN A 167 6.99 -16.22 -18.14
CA GLN A 167 5.79 -16.69 -18.85
C GLN A 167 4.62 -16.87 -17.88
N LEU A 168 3.47 -16.28 -18.20
CA LEU A 168 2.31 -16.32 -17.32
C LEU A 168 1.89 -17.76 -16.97
N ALA A 169 2.02 -18.70 -17.90
CA ALA A 169 1.64 -20.10 -17.71
C ALA A 169 2.46 -20.85 -16.64
N THR A 170 3.70 -20.43 -16.39
CA THR A 170 4.58 -21.03 -15.37
C THR A 170 4.30 -20.50 -13.97
N LEU A 171 3.71 -19.30 -13.89
CA LEU A 171 3.43 -18.62 -12.64
C LEU A 171 2.24 -19.24 -11.89
N SER A 172 2.28 -19.10 -10.57
CA SER A 172 1.24 -19.56 -9.64
C SER A 172 0.69 -18.39 -8.83
N THR A 173 1.56 -17.62 -8.18
CA THR A 173 1.16 -16.52 -7.31
C THR A 173 1.98 -15.27 -7.58
N LEU A 174 1.37 -14.13 -7.26
CA LEU A 174 2.03 -12.84 -7.19
C LEU A 174 1.90 -12.34 -5.76
N ASP A 175 3.03 -12.04 -5.12
CA ASP A 175 3.07 -11.45 -3.79
C ASP A 175 3.44 -9.97 -3.93
N LEU A 176 2.59 -9.08 -3.43
CA LEU A 176 2.87 -7.64 -3.37
C LEU A 176 3.49 -7.31 -2.02
N CYS A 177 4.70 -6.76 -2.03
CA CYS A 177 5.46 -6.45 -0.82
C CYS A 177 5.85 -4.97 -0.76
N GLY A 178 5.67 -4.38 0.43
CA GLY A 178 6.35 -3.16 0.82
C GLY A 178 7.82 -3.47 1.11
N VAL A 179 8.71 -2.57 0.71
CA VAL A 179 10.15 -2.76 0.80
C VAL A 179 10.80 -1.54 1.42
N THR A 180 11.51 -1.75 2.53
CA THR A 180 12.22 -0.68 3.24
C THR A 180 13.70 -1.02 3.42
N PRO A 181 14.61 -0.06 3.23
CA PRO A 181 16.03 -0.23 3.56
C PRO A 181 16.23 -0.67 5.01
N VAL A 182 17.13 -1.62 5.24
CA VAL A 182 17.49 -2.07 6.61
C VAL A 182 18.18 -0.95 7.39
N PHE A 183 18.94 -0.11 6.70
CA PHE A 183 19.64 1.03 7.28
C PHE A 183 19.23 2.31 6.59
N MET A 184 18.79 3.28 7.40
CA MET A 184 18.52 4.65 6.96
C MET A 184 19.68 5.53 7.33
N ASP A 185 20.64 5.68 6.43
CA ASP A 185 21.58 6.80 6.55
C ASP A 185 20.83 8.07 6.11
N ARG A 186 20.52 8.97 7.06
CA ARG A 186 19.84 10.24 6.77
C ARG A 186 20.59 11.12 5.75
N SER A 187 21.87 10.82 5.48
CA SER A 187 22.73 11.57 4.57
C SER A 187 22.92 10.93 3.19
N LYS A 188 22.49 9.68 2.98
CA LYS A 188 22.71 8.94 1.73
C LYS A 188 21.43 8.31 1.21
N THR A 189 21.24 8.37 -0.11
CA THR A 189 20.20 7.59 -0.78
C THR A 189 20.47 6.09 -0.57
N PRO A 190 19.46 5.29 -0.19
CA PRO A 190 19.62 3.84 -0.09
C PRO A 190 20.19 3.26 -1.39
N SER A 191 21.16 2.35 -1.28
CA SER A 191 21.71 1.69 -2.46
C SER A 191 20.66 0.81 -3.12
N LYS A 192 20.63 0.79 -4.46
CA LYS A 192 19.65 0.01 -5.23
C LYS A 192 19.68 -1.48 -4.87
N ASN A 193 20.86 -2.02 -4.55
CA ASN A 193 21.04 -3.42 -4.17
C ASN A 193 21.32 -3.62 -2.67
N GLY A 194 20.95 -2.65 -1.84
CA GLY A 194 21.15 -2.73 -0.39
C GLY A 194 20.24 -3.76 0.28
N PRO A 195 20.58 -4.19 1.51
CA PRO A 195 19.75 -5.08 2.30
C PRO A 195 18.42 -4.36 2.62
N ARG A 196 17.32 -5.05 2.37
CA ARG A 196 15.95 -4.54 2.47
C ARG A 196 15.06 -5.49 3.24
N TRP A 197 14.11 -4.93 3.96
CA TRP A 197 13.02 -5.65 4.61
C TRP A 197 11.84 -5.75 3.65
N HIS A 198 11.25 -6.94 3.57
CA HIS A 198 10.01 -7.17 2.86
C HIS A 198 8.86 -7.32 3.86
N SER A 199 7.77 -6.60 3.60
CA SER A 199 6.50 -6.72 4.31
C SER A 199 5.44 -7.10 3.29
N LEU A 200 4.92 -8.32 3.38
CA LEU A 200 3.83 -8.79 2.53
C LEU A 200 2.59 -7.91 2.77
N ILE A 201 2.01 -7.40 1.69
CA ILE A 201 0.77 -6.60 1.74
C ILE A 201 -0.40 -7.47 1.34
N ALA A 202 -0.26 -8.17 0.20
CA ALA A 202 -1.30 -9.03 -0.35
C ALA A 202 -0.68 -10.12 -1.23
N LYS A 203 -1.37 -11.26 -1.28
CA LYS A 203 -1.02 -12.40 -2.12
C LYS A 203 -2.15 -12.67 -3.09
N TYR A 204 -1.81 -12.83 -4.37
CA TYR A 204 -2.76 -13.02 -5.45
C TYR A 204 -2.50 -14.36 -6.13
N ASN A 205 -3.57 -15.08 -6.44
CA ASN A 205 -3.49 -16.27 -7.27
C ASN A 205 -3.66 -15.88 -8.73
N LEU A 206 -2.65 -16.15 -9.55
CA LEU A 206 -2.66 -15.80 -10.98
C LEU A 206 -3.58 -16.72 -11.79
N SER A 207 -3.97 -17.89 -11.25
CA SER A 207 -5.03 -18.70 -11.87
C SER A 207 -6.41 -18.04 -11.84
N ASN A 208 -6.59 -16.96 -11.06
CA ASN A 208 -7.84 -16.20 -11.00
C ASN A 208 -7.99 -15.21 -12.17
N ILE A 209 -6.95 -15.05 -13.01
CA ILE A 209 -7.04 -14.30 -14.25
C ILE A 209 -7.93 -15.08 -15.20
N THR A 210 -9.19 -14.67 -15.29
CA THR A 210 -10.26 -15.34 -16.02
C THR A 210 -11.13 -14.29 -16.67
N GLU A 211 -12.04 -14.68 -17.56
CA GLU A 211 -12.95 -13.72 -18.20
C GLU A 211 -13.82 -12.96 -17.19
N SER A 212 -14.13 -13.55 -16.03
CA SER A 212 -14.94 -12.91 -14.99
C SER A 212 -14.21 -11.78 -14.25
N THR A 213 -12.87 -11.82 -14.22
CA THR A 213 -12.04 -10.76 -13.63
C THR A 213 -11.62 -9.70 -14.66
N MET A 214 -11.93 -9.90 -15.94
CA MET A 214 -11.67 -8.92 -16.98
C MET A 214 -12.57 -7.68 -16.79
N ILE A 215 -11.95 -6.51 -16.72
CA ILE A 215 -12.70 -5.24 -16.54
C ILE A 215 -12.71 -4.37 -17.80
N GLY A 216 -11.76 -4.55 -18.72
CA GLY A 216 -11.69 -3.73 -19.91
C GLY A 216 -10.59 -4.16 -20.88
N TRP A 217 -10.52 -3.48 -22.02
CA TRP A 217 -9.52 -3.72 -23.04
C TRP A 217 -9.36 -2.51 -23.97
N ASP A 218 -8.26 -2.47 -24.71
CA ASP A 218 -8.09 -1.55 -25.83
C ASP A 218 -7.65 -2.30 -27.09
N ARG A 219 -6.91 -1.66 -28.00
CA ARG A 219 -6.42 -2.31 -29.22
C ARG A 219 -5.32 -3.34 -28.96
N LEU A 220 -4.52 -3.17 -27.91
CA LEU A 220 -3.30 -3.94 -27.65
C LEU A 220 -3.44 -4.89 -26.48
N ILE A 221 -4.20 -4.52 -25.46
CA ILE A 221 -4.23 -5.25 -24.18
C ILE A 221 -5.64 -5.55 -23.67
N ARG A 222 -5.73 -6.53 -22.78
CA ARG A 222 -6.87 -6.79 -21.88
C ARG A 222 -6.42 -6.56 -20.44
N ILE A 223 -7.30 -6.04 -19.59
CA ILE A 223 -6.99 -5.80 -18.18
C ILE A 223 -7.91 -6.60 -17.27
N PHE A 224 -7.32 -7.11 -16.19
CA PHE A 224 -7.96 -8.00 -15.22
C PHE A 224 -7.77 -7.46 -13.81
N CYS A 225 -8.85 -7.37 -13.04
CA CYS A 225 -8.83 -6.91 -11.66
C CYS A 225 -8.73 -8.12 -10.71
N LEU A 226 -7.65 -8.17 -9.93
CA LEU A 226 -7.45 -9.12 -8.84
C LEU A 226 -7.57 -8.39 -7.51
N HIS A 227 -8.45 -8.86 -6.63
CA HIS A 227 -8.65 -8.24 -5.34
C HIS A 227 -7.56 -8.66 -4.34
N PRO A 228 -7.08 -7.73 -3.48
CA PRO A 228 -7.49 -6.32 -3.39
C PRO A 228 -6.70 -5.37 -4.34
N GLY A 229 -7.38 -4.62 -5.20
CA GLY A 229 -6.83 -3.42 -5.85
C GLY A 229 -5.69 -3.62 -6.87
N LEU A 230 -5.39 -4.86 -7.26
CA LEU A 230 -4.37 -5.19 -8.26
C LEU A 230 -4.99 -5.28 -9.65
N LEU A 231 -4.35 -4.67 -10.64
CA LEU A 231 -4.71 -4.77 -12.04
C LEU A 231 -3.57 -5.42 -12.83
N VAL A 232 -3.91 -6.40 -13.65
CA VAL A 232 -2.97 -7.11 -14.51
C VAL A 232 -3.36 -6.84 -15.97
N GLY A 233 -2.44 -6.29 -16.75
CA GLY A 233 -2.59 -6.09 -18.18
C GLY A 233 -1.91 -7.21 -18.96
N LEU A 234 -2.63 -7.85 -19.88
CA LEU A 234 -2.12 -8.88 -20.78
C LEU A 234 -2.16 -8.43 -22.24
N TRP A 235 -1.14 -8.78 -23.01
CA TRP A 235 -1.15 -8.58 -24.46
C TRP A 235 -2.23 -9.43 -25.12
N LYS A 236 -2.98 -8.84 -26.07
CA LYS A 236 -4.04 -9.58 -26.79
C LYS A 236 -3.51 -10.71 -27.68
N ARG A 237 -2.31 -10.54 -28.24
CA ARG A 237 -1.74 -11.49 -29.22
C ARG A 237 -1.08 -12.69 -28.55
N GLU A 238 -0.36 -12.44 -27.46
CA GLU A 238 0.52 -13.41 -26.81
C GLU A 238 -0.06 -13.94 -25.49
N GLU A 239 -1.07 -13.27 -24.93
CA GLU A 239 -1.63 -13.52 -23.59
C GLU A 239 -0.60 -13.44 -22.45
N GLU A 240 0.55 -12.83 -22.72
CA GLU A 240 1.61 -12.60 -21.74
C GLU A 240 1.44 -11.29 -20.99
N LEU A 241 2.11 -11.18 -19.83
CA LEU A 241 2.10 -9.99 -18.98
C LEU A 241 2.66 -8.77 -19.73
N ALA A 242 1.85 -7.71 -19.81
CA ALA A 242 2.26 -6.42 -20.32
C ALA A 242 2.70 -5.50 -19.17
N PHE A 243 1.84 -5.37 -18.16
CA PHE A 243 2.10 -4.58 -16.97
C PHE A 243 1.29 -5.12 -15.77
N VAL A 244 1.72 -4.73 -14.57
CA VAL A 244 0.98 -4.88 -13.33
C VAL A 244 0.84 -3.49 -12.69
N MET A 245 -0.33 -3.20 -12.15
CA MET A 245 -0.64 -1.95 -11.47
C MET A 245 -1.27 -2.28 -10.10
N ALA A 246 -0.72 -1.75 -9.01
CA ALA A 246 -1.30 -1.89 -7.69
C ALA A 246 -1.82 -0.54 -7.20
N ASN A 247 -3.06 -0.51 -6.74
CA ASN A 247 -3.68 0.69 -6.18
C ASN A 247 -3.81 0.52 -4.66
N LEU A 248 -3.11 1.37 -3.92
CA LEU A 248 -2.90 1.22 -2.50
C LEU A 248 -3.44 2.45 -1.77
N HIS A 249 -4.55 2.27 -1.08
CA HIS A 249 -5.17 3.31 -0.27
C HIS A 249 -4.27 3.72 0.91
N PHE A 250 -4.23 5.01 1.27
CA PHE A 250 -3.35 5.52 2.33
C PHE A 250 -3.69 5.02 3.74
N HIS A 251 -4.93 4.57 3.95
CA HIS A 251 -5.35 4.01 5.22
C HIS A 251 -4.46 2.80 5.63
N HIS A 252 -3.63 3.04 6.64
CA HIS A 252 -2.62 2.11 7.16
C HIS A 252 -1.60 1.60 6.12
N LEU A 253 -1.36 2.35 5.04
CA LEU A 253 -0.44 1.94 3.97
C LEU A 253 0.98 1.71 4.50
N VAL A 254 1.48 2.65 5.31
CA VAL A 254 2.85 2.61 5.82
C VAL A 254 3.00 1.43 6.78
N GLU A 255 2.03 1.20 7.66
CA GLU A 255 2.02 0.09 8.60
C GLU A 255 2.00 -1.26 7.87
N LYS A 256 1.08 -1.44 6.91
CA LYS A 256 1.00 -2.64 6.07
C LYS A 256 2.28 -2.91 5.28
N SER A 257 2.98 -1.85 4.87
CA SER A 257 4.17 -1.94 4.04
C SER A 257 5.48 -2.04 4.85
N THR A 258 5.46 -1.89 6.18
CA THR A 258 6.70 -1.83 6.99
C THR A 258 6.69 -2.69 8.26
N LEU A 259 5.51 -3.05 8.79
CA LEU A 259 5.38 -3.76 10.06
C LEU A 259 5.10 -5.25 9.91
N GLY A 260 4.75 -5.70 8.70
CA GLY A 260 4.53 -7.11 8.39
C GLY A 260 5.84 -7.88 8.22
N SER A 261 5.72 -9.16 7.88
CA SER A 261 6.84 -10.03 7.57
C SER A 261 6.88 -10.35 6.07
N ALA A 262 7.94 -11.01 5.61
CA ALA A 262 8.06 -11.39 4.19
C ALA A 262 6.99 -12.40 3.73
N THR A 263 6.35 -13.12 4.65
CA THR A 263 5.42 -14.23 4.35
C THR A 263 4.03 -14.04 4.93
N VAL A 264 3.87 -13.18 5.93
CA VAL A 264 2.62 -12.93 6.64
C VAL A 264 2.31 -11.44 6.62
N PRO A 265 1.12 -11.02 6.13
CA PRO A 265 0.71 -9.63 6.14
C PRO A 265 0.64 -9.05 7.54
N TYR A 266 0.77 -7.73 7.65
CA TYR A 266 0.56 -7.05 8.93
C TYR A 266 -0.93 -7.05 9.29
N GLU A 267 -1.26 -7.61 10.45
CA GLU A 267 -2.59 -7.52 11.03
C GLU A 267 -2.68 -6.28 11.92
N LEU A 268 -3.74 -5.49 11.69
CA LEU A 268 -4.01 -4.32 12.52
C LEU A 268 -4.48 -4.77 13.91
N PRO A 269 -4.17 -4.01 14.97
CA PRO A 269 -4.74 -4.25 16.29
C PRO A 269 -6.27 -4.32 16.20
N PRO A 270 -6.93 -5.24 16.93
CA PRO A 270 -8.37 -5.36 16.90
C PRO A 270 -9.02 -4.04 17.33
N HIS A 271 -10.07 -3.64 16.61
CA HIS A 271 -10.86 -2.47 16.99
C HIS A 271 -11.60 -2.77 18.29
N THR A 272 -11.50 -1.87 19.27
CA THR A 272 -12.32 -1.92 20.47
C THR A 272 -13.56 -1.06 20.23
N PRO A 273 -14.76 -1.65 20.21
CA PRO A 273 -16.00 -0.90 20.04
C PRO A 273 -16.13 0.18 21.12
N LEU A 274 -16.56 1.35 20.70
CA LEU A 274 -17.02 2.38 21.63
C LEU A 274 -18.41 1.96 22.10
N LEU A 275 -18.60 1.81 23.41
CA LEU A 275 -19.92 1.52 23.99
C LEU A 275 -20.69 2.83 24.12
N ASP A 276 -21.77 2.96 23.38
CA ASP A 276 -22.74 4.05 23.48
C ASP A 276 -24.14 3.45 23.73
N ASP A 277 -24.94 4.11 24.57
CA ASP A 277 -26.26 3.66 25.00
C ASP A 277 -27.38 4.02 23.98
N SER A 278 -27.02 4.63 22.84
CA SER A 278 -27.97 5.01 21.80
C SER A 278 -28.46 3.83 20.95
N PRO A 279 -29.77 3.67 20.72
CA PRO A 279 -30.30 2.57 19.90
C PRO A 279 -30.01 2.71 18.39
N GLU A 280 -29.68 3.92 17.90
CA GLU A 280 -29.38 4.23 16.49
C GLU A 280 -27.88 4.37 16.20
N TYR A 281 -27.06 3.91 17.13
CA TYR A 281 -25.61 4.02 17.12
C TYR A 281 -24.94 3.27 15.97
N GLY A 282 -24.05 3.93 15.22
CA GLY A 282 -23.47 3.35 14.01
C GLY A 282 -24.38 3.29 12.78
N LEU A 283 -25.55 3.96 12.81
CA LEU A 283 -26.42 4.15 11.63
C LEU A 283 -26.42 5.59 11.07
N HIS A 284 -25.69 6.52 11.71
CA HIS A 284 -25.64 7.92 11.31
C HIS A 284 -24.25 8.51 11.47
N GLY A 285 -24.09 9.78 11.08
CA GLY A 285 -22.85 10.52 11.28
C GLY A 285 -21.71 10.13 10.32
N TYR A 286 -21.96 9.27 9.33
CA TYR A 286 -20.92 8.86 8.40
C TYR A 286 -20.49 10.00 7.48
N GLN A 287 -19.22 9.96 7.07
CA GLN A 287 -18.66 10.88 6.08
C GLN A 287 -17.93 10.09 5.00
N LEU A 288 -18.33 10.28 3.75
CA LEU A 288 -17.71 9.63 2.59
C LEU A 288 -16.82 10.61 1.85
N HIS A 289 -15.58 10.21 1.60
CA HIS A 289 -14.72 10.78 0.57
C HIS A 289 -14.56 9.78 -0.56
N VAL A 290 -14.76 10.21 -1.80
CA VAL A 290 -14.66 9.38 -3.00
C VAL A 290 -13.88 10.11 -4.08
N ASP A 291 -12.89 9.42 -4.64
CA ASP A 291 -12.12 9.89 -5.79
C ASP A 291 -12.23 8.89 -6.93
N MET A 292 -12.40 9.40 -8.16
CA MET A 292 -12.23 8.61 -9.37
C MET A 292 -11.11 9.21 -10.20
N HIS A 293 -10.09 8.43 -10.54
CA HIS A 293 -8.91 8.94 -11.22
C HIS A 293 -8.23 7.91 -12.12
N SER A 294 -7.24 8.37 -12.88
CA SER A 294 -6.33 7.56 -13.66
C SER A 294 -5.02 8.31 -13.89
N SER A 295 -3.89 7.72 -13.50
CA SER A 295 -2.53 8.25 -13.76
C SER A 295 -2.37 9.74 -13.44
N GLY A 296 -2.95 10.21 -12.33
CA GLY A 296 -2.88 11.61 -11.88
C GLY A 296 -3.94 12.56 -12.48
N ILE A 297 -4.83 12.06 -13.34
CA ILE A 297 -6.02 12.80 -13.81
C ILE A 297 -7.22 12.41 -12.95
N PHE A 298 -7.91 13.40 -12.37
CA PHE A 298 -9.10 13.20 -11.55
C PHE A 298 -10.37 13.46 -12.36
N TYR A 299 -11.30 12.52 -12.31
CA TYR A 299 -12.64 12.59 -12.90
C TYR A 299 -13.69 13.01 -11.87
N LEU A 300 -13.50 12.60 -10.63
CA LEU A 300 -14.34 12.93 -9.48
C LEU A 300 -13.44 13.08 -8.26
N CYS A 301 -13.73 14.09 -7.44
CA CYS A 301 -13.25 14.20 -6.07
C CYS A 301 -14.40 14.81 -5.26
N GLY A 302 -15.04 14.01 -4.41
CA GLY A 302 -16.26 14.37 -3.71
C GLY A 302 -16.18 14.03 -2.23
N THR A 303 -16.67 14.94 -1.37
CA THR A 303 -16.82 14.67 0.07
C THR A 303 -18.25 14.93 0.50
N PHE A 304 -18.88 13.92 1.09
CA PHE A 304 -20.27 13.92 1.53
C PHE A 304 -20.31 13.69 3.04
N ARG A 305 -21.08 14.51 3.75
CA ARG A 305 -21.14 14.51 5.22
C ARG A 305 -22.53 14.20 5.72
N ASN A 306 -22.61 13.86 7.00
CA ASN A 306 -23.86 13.60 7.71
C ASN A 306 -24.69 12.53 6.99
N LEU A 307 -24.03 11.49 6.48
CA LEU A 307 -24.70 10.35 5.88
C LEU A 307 -25.35 9.54 6.99
N PHE A 308 -26.62 9.20 6.80
CA PHE A 308 -27.39 8.45 7.76
C PHE A 308 -28.28 7.44 7.06
N THR A 309 -28.68 6.44 7.84
CA THR A 309 -29.67 5.44 7.45
C THR A 309 -30.59 5.16 8.62
N LYS A 310 -31.62 4.36 8.39
CA LYS A 310 -32.60 3.97 9.42
C LYS A 310 -32.60 2.45 9.54
N LYS A 311 -32.94 1.94 10.72
CA LYS A 311 -33.06 0.48 10.95
C LYS A 311 -34.02 -0.21 9.98
N GLY A 312 -35.06 0.50 9.51
CA GLY A 312 -35.99 -0.02 8.49
C GLY A 312 -35.39 -0.18 7.08
N SER A 313 -34.18 0.34 6.84
CA SER A 313 -33.46 0.25 5.55
C SER A 313 -32.43 -0.89 5.53
N ILE A 314 -32.49 -1.79 6.51
CA ILE A 314 -31.65 -2.99 6.58
C ILE A 314 -32.30 -4.08 5.74
N GLU A 315 -31.62 -4.48 4.67
CA GLU A 315 -32.13 -5.47 3.72
C GLU A 315 -31.01 -6.44 3.35
N ASN A 316 -31.32 -7.75 3.36
CA ASN A 316 -30.40 -8.82 2.94
C ASN A 316 -29.02 -8.80 3.65
N GLY A 317 -28.98 -8.37 4.92
CA GLY A 317 -27.76 -8.25 5.72
C GLY A 317 -26.89 -7.04 5.38
N TYR A 318 -27.44 -6.08 4.63
CA TYR A 318 -26.79 -4.81 4.31
C TYR A 318 -27.58 -3.62 4.81
N VAL A 319 -26.85 -2.58 5.18
CA VAL A 319 -27.36 -1.25 5.50
C VAL A 319 -27.14 -0.35 4.30
N LYS A 320 -28.22 0.23 3.77
CA LYS A 320 -28.18 1.14 2.63
C LYS A 320 -27.92 2.57 3.08
N LEU A 321 -26.80 3.15 2.65
CA LEU A 321 -26.47 4.57 2.79
C LEU A 321 -26.57 5.24 1.42
N VAL A 322 -27.57 6.10 1.26
CA VAL A 322 -27.76 6.88 0.03
C VAL A 322 -26.92 8.15 0.14
N VAL A 323 -25.98 8.33 -0.79
CA VAL A 323 -25.06 9.47 -0.81
C VAL A 323 -25.54 10.51 -1.83
N ILE A 324 -25.87 10.06 -3.04
CA ILE A 324 -26.51 10.86 -4.07
C ILE A 324 -27.82 10.16 -4.43
N SER A 325 -28.92 10.89 -4.28
CA SER A 325 -30.26 10.40 -4.56
C SER A 325 -30.63 10.62 -6.03
N PHE A 326 -31.05 9.53 -6.69
CA PHE A 326 -31.64 9.59 -8.02
C PHE A 326 -32.82 10.57 -8.12
N LYS A 327 -33.56 10.76 -7.01
CA LYS A 327 -34.73 11.65 -6.96
C LYS A 327 -34.38 13.12 -6.75
N ASN A 328 -33.16 13.43 -6.29
CA ASN A 328 -32.75 14.79 -5.97
C ASN A 328 -31.72 15.32 -6.99
N ASN A 329 -32.21 15.99 -8.02
CA ASN A 329 -31.36 16.48 -9.11
C ASN A 329 -30.31 17.50 -8.66
N THR A 330 -30.46 18.15 -7.49
CA THR A 330 -29.45 19.09 -6.97
C THR A 330 -28.20 18.39 -6.44
N GLU A 331 -28.26 17.08 -6.19
CA GLU A 331 -27.13 16.27 -5.71
C GLU A 331 -26.33 15.65 -6.86
N HIS A 332 -26.80 15.75 -8.10
CA HIS A 332 -26.16 15.12 -9.25
C HIS A 332 -24.86 15.85 -9.61
N LEU A 333 -23.81 15.08 -9.91
CA LEU A 333 -22.47 15.61 -10.13
C LEU A 333 -21.91 15.21 -11.49
N PRO A 334 -21.33 16.15 -12.26
CA PRO A 334 -20.63 15.80 -13.49
C PRO A 334 -19.31 15.09 -13.18
N LEU A 335 -18.94 14.13 -14.03
CA LEU A 335 -17.58 13.65 -14.14
C LEU A 335 -16.79 14.58 -15.06
N ILE A 336 -15.61 15.00 -14.59
CA ILE A 336 -14.76 15.94 -15.30
C ILE A 336 -14.00 15.19 -16.41
N GLY A 337 -14.22 15.58 -17.66
CA GLY A 337 -13.48 15.06 -18.80
C GLY A 337 -13.82 13.62 -19.20
N LYS A 338 -12.95 13.00 -19.99
CA LYS A 338 -13.18 11.67 -20.58
C LYS A 338 -12.64 10.58 -19.65
N VAL A 339 -13.54 9.78 -19.09
CA VAL A 339 -13.21 8.65 -18.22
C VAL A 339 -12.43 7.58 -19.00
N GLY A 340 -11.24 7.25 -18.52
CA GLY A 340 -10.45 6.15 -19.03
C GLY A 340 -9.28 5.79 -18.14
N LEU A 341 -8.80 4.56 -18.25
CA LEU A 341 -7.66 4.08 -17.48
C LEU A 341 -6.43 4.08 -18.38
N SER A 342 -5.48 4.94 -18.06
CA SER A 342 -4.22 5.06 -18.77
C SER A 342 -3.28 3.95 -18.33
N TRP A 343 -2.57 3.38 -19.29
CA TRP A 343 -1.53 2.39 -19.05
C TRP A 343 -0.33 2.69 -19.96
N ARG A 344 0.84 2.25 -19.51
CA ARG A 344 2.10 2.43 -20.25
C ARG A 344 3.06 1.28 -20.00
N THR A 345 3.96 1.10 -20.95
CA THR A 345 5.11 0.19 -20.94
C THR A 345 6.33 0.97 -21.45
N ASP A 346 7.47 0.29 -21.63
CA ASP A 346 8.67 0.91 -22.20
C ASP A 346 8.49 1.41 -23.64
N ILE A 347 7.52 0.87 -24.38
CA ILE A 347 7.39 1.06 -25.83
C ILE A 347 5.98 1.56 -26.21
N PHE A 348 4.95 1.07 -25.53
CA PHE A 348 3.56 1.37 -25.82
C PHE A 348 2.88 2.05 -24.65
N ASP A 349 1.95 2.93 -24.95
CA ASP A 349 0.97 3.48 -24.03
C ASP A 349 -0.44 3.35 -24.63
N GLY A 350 -1.42 3.56 -23.76
CA GLY A 350 -2.81 3.49 -24.17
C GLY A 350 -3.76 3.98 -23.08
N CYS A 351 -5.03 4.04 -23.45
CA CYS A 351 -6.10 4.45 -22.55
C CYS A 351 -7.32 3.56 -22.79
N ILE A 352 -7.74 2.84 -21.76
CA ILE A 352 -8.90 1.96 -21.78
C ILE A 352 -10.11 2.78 -21.37
N LYS A 353 -11.02 3.01 -22.33
CA LYS A 353 -12.24 3.78 -22.08
C LYS A 353 -13.09 3.12 -21.00
N SER A 354 -13.85 3.93 -20.27
CA SER A 354 -14.83 3.47 -19.28
C SER A 354 -14.23 2.74 -18.07
N CYS A 355 -12.90 2.61 -17.96
CA CYS A 355 -12.24 2.12 -16.74
C CYS A 355 -11.62 3.30 -15.98
N SER A 356 -11.54 3.19 -14.66
CA SER A 356 -10.83 4.15 -13.79
C SER A 356 -10.44 3.48 -12.49
N ILE A 357 -9.66 4.17 -11.65
CA ILE A 357 -9.47 3.79 -10.25
C ILE A 357 -10.51 4.53 -9.42
N MET A 358 -11.13 3.81 -8.47
CA MET A 358 -12.03 4.38 -7.48
C MET A 358 -11.41 4.21 -6.10
N ASP A 359 -11.22 5.33 -5.42
CA ASP A 359 -10.78 5.39 -4.04
C ASP A 359 -11.96 5.79 -3.17
N VAL A 360 -12.16 5.07 -2.08
CA VAL A 360 -13.24 5.32 -1.12
C VAL A 360 -12.65 5.37 0.27
N THR A 361 -12.97 6.44 1.00
CA THR A 361 -12.77 6.53 2.45
C THR A 361 -14.10 6.87 3.12
N LEU A 362 -14.67 5.90 3.84
CA LEU A 362 -15.82 6.12 4.70
C LEU A 362 -15.36 6.25 6.15
N LEU A 363 -15.68 7.38 6.77
CA LEU A 363 -15.46 7.64 8.18
C LEU A 363 -16.74 7.36 8.98
N ASP A 364 -16.58 6.82 10.18
CA ASP A 364 -17.66 6.71 11.17
C ASP A 364 -18.01 8.09 11.78
N GLU A 365 -18.99 8.08 12.68
CA GLU A 365 -19.46 9.27 13.42
C GLU A 365 -18.38 9.95 14.29
N TYR A 366 -17.28 9.26 14.58
CA TYR A 366 -16.13 9.78 15.32
C TYR A 366 -14.99 10.24 14.41
N GLY A 367 -15.19 10.21 13.09
CA GLY A 367 -14.16 10.56 12.11
C GLY A 367 -13.06 9.50 11.98
N LYS A 368 -13.28 8.27 12.47
CA LYS A 368 -12.32 7.17 12.27
C LYS A 368 -12.59 6.47 10.94
N PRO A 369 -11.55 6.06 10.19
CA PRO A 369 -11.75 5.30 8.97
C PRO A 369 -12.43 3.95 9.24
N PHE A 370 -13.65 3.82 8.73
CA PHE A 370 -14.52 2.65 8.90
C PHE A 370 -14.37 1.68 7.73
N TRP A 371 -14.39 2.18 6.49
CA TRP A 371 -14.21 1.36 5.29
C TRP A 371 -13.39 2.12 4.25
N CYS A 372 -12.28 1.54 3.82
CA CYS A 372 -11.39 2.16 2.85
C CYS A 372 -10.90 1.16 1.81
N PHE A 373 -10.92 1.56 0.55
CA PHE A 373 -10.32 0.79 -0.53
C PHE A 373 -9.87 1.69 -1.68
N SER A 374 -9.01 1.13 -2.52
CA SER A 374 -8.56 1.71 -3.78
C SER A 374 -8.57 0.57 -4.79
N SER A 375 -9.43 0.66 -5.81
CA SER A 375 -9.64 -0.45 -6.75
C SER A 375 -9.89 0.05 -8.17
N PRO A 376 -9.39 -0.66 -9.19
CA PRO A 376 -9.89 -0.52 -10.55
C PRO A 376 -11.39 -0.81 -10.60
N VAL A 377 -12.11 -0.01 -11.36
CA VAL A 377 -13.54 -0.15 -11.63
C VAL A 377 -13.82 0.09 -13.12
N CYS A 378 -14.93 -0.46 -13.60
CA CYS A 378 -15.37 -0.28 -14.98
C CYS A 378 -16.83 0.16 -15.02
N MET A 379 -17.07 1.19 -15.81
CA MET A 379 -18.38 1.71 -16.17
C MET A 379 -19.00 0.83 -17.25
N ARG A 380 -20.15 0.23 -16.92
CA ARG A 380 -20.89 -0.67 -17.79
C ARG A 380 -22.17 0.01 -18.23
N SER A 381 -22.55 -0.15 -19.50
CA SER A 381 -23.87 0.29 -19.95
C SER A 381 -24.93 -0.60 -19.28
N SER A 382 -25.93 0.01 -18.66
CA SER A 382 -27.18 -0.70 -18.44
C SER A 382 -27.89 -0.85 -19.79
N GLY A 383 -28.73 -1.88 -19.92
CA GLY A 383 -29.64 -2.00 -21.07
C GLY A 383 -30.59 -0.78 -21.14
N PRO A 384 -31.36 -0.62 -22.22
CA PRO A 384 -32.31 0.49 -22.33
C PRO A 384 -33.21 0.52 -21.09
N SER A 385 -33.14 1.60 -20.33
CA SER A 385 -33.98 1.82 -19.15
C SER A 385 -35.39 2.19 -19.60
N ASP A 386 -36.39 1.42 -19.19
CA ASP A 386 -37.82 1.73 -19.38
C ASP A 386 -38.30 2.87 -18.44
N GLY A 387 -37.37 3.59 -17.79
CA GLY A 387 -37.67 4.64 -16.80
C GLY A 387 -38.01 6.00 -17.44
N PRO A 388 -38.99 6.78 -16.90
CA PRO A 388 -39.58 7.90 -17.64
C PRO A 388 -38.77 9.21 -17.62
N ASN A 389 -37.60 9.28 -16.96
CA ASN A 389 -37.10 10.58 -16.48
C ASN A 389 -35.72 11.04 -17.03
N PHE A 390 -34.97 10.21 -17.76
CA PHE A 390 -33.71 10.65 -18.39
C PHE A 390 -33.60 10.12 -19.83
N LEU A 391 -33.50 11.03 -20.79
CA LEU A 391 -33.39 10.76 -22.24
C LEU A 391 -32.00 10.24 -22.68
N GLY A 392 -31.12 9.89 -21.73
CA GLY A 392 -29.72 9.52 -21.97
C GLY A 392 -29.43 8.03 -21.77
N GLN A 393 -28.35 7.55 -22.37
CA GLN A 393 -27.84 6.20 -22.09
C GLN A 393 -27.38 6.12 -20.64
N THR A 394 -27.83 5.10 -19.93
CA THR A 394 -27.53 4.87 -18.53
C THR A 394 -26.34 3.92 -18.38
N TYR A 395 -25.54 4.18 -17.36
CA TYR A 395 -24.36 3.42 -17.02
C TYR A 395 -24.33 3.16 -15.52
N TYR A 396 -23.56 2.15 -15.12
CA TYR A 396 -23.33 1.87 -13.71
C TYR A 396 -21.90 1.43 -13.45
N VAL A 397 -21.45 1.66 -12.21
CA VAL A 397 -20.17 1.20 -11.68
C VAL A 397 -20.44 0.49 -10.37
N ASP A 398 -19.96 -0.75 -10.26
CA ASP A 398 -20.09 -1.57 -9.07
C ASP A 398 -18.72 -1.92 -8.49
N TYR A 399 -18.65 -1.94 -7.16
CA TYR A 399 -17.55 -2.52 -6.40
C TYR A 399 -18.09 -3.34 -5.23
N VAL A 400 -17.42 -4.46 -4.91
CA VAL A 400 -17.79 -5.34 -3.80
C VAL A 400 -16.57 -5.94 -3.13
N ASP A 401 -16.58 -5.99 -1.80
CA ASP A 401 -15.59 -6.70 -0.98
C ASP A 401 -16.21 -7.38 0.26
N SER A 402 -15.36 -7.76 1.22
CA SER A 402 -15.78 -8.35 2.48
C SER A 402 -16.57 -7.40 3.36
N GLU A 403 -16.44 -6.09 3.18
CA GLU A 403 -16.98 -5.06 4.07
C GLU A 403 -18.30 -4.48 3.54
N GLY A 404 -18.42 -4.36 2.23
CA GLY A 404 -19.58 -3.71 1.62
C GLY A 404 -19.62 -3.76 0.10
N ARG A 405 -20.54 -2.97 -0.45
CA ARG A 405 -20.72 -2.77 -1.89
C ARG A 405 -20.90 -1.28 -2.17
N VAL A 406 -20.37 -0.82 -3.30
CA VAL A 406 -20.62 0.53 -3.82
C VAL A 406 -21.33 0.38 -5.15
N HIS A 407 -22.40 1.14 -5.33
CA HIS A 407 -23.15 1.22 -6.56
C HIS A 407 -23.25 2.68 -6.99
N VAL A 408 -22.83 2.96 -8.22
CA VAL A 408 -22.91 4.28 -8.84
C VAL A 408 -23.73 4.17 -10.12
N GLU A 409 -24.73 5.02 -10.29
CA GLU A 409 -25.48 5.17 -11.53
C GLU A 409 -25.10 6.48 -12.22
N LEU A 410 -24.85 6.40 -13.52
CA LEU A 410 -24.47 7.54 -14.35
C LEU A 410 -25.37 7.66 -15.58
N VAL A 411 -25.56 8.89 -16.05
CA VAL A 411 -26.26 9.21 -17.28
C VAL A 411 -25.32 9.97 -18.20
N TRP A 412 -25.27 9.59 -19.47
CA TRP A 412 -24.59 10.37 -20.50
C TRP A 412 -25.51 11.48 -21.01
N ILE A 413 -25.09 12.74 -20.86
CA ILE A 413 -25.80 13.90 -21.37
C ILE A 413 -25.15 14.31 -22.70
N LYS A 414 -25.92 14.23 -23.79
CA LYS A 414 -25.40 14.49 -25.15
C LYS A 414 -25.09 15.97 -25.37
N GLU A 415 -25.85 16.85 -24.72
CA GLU A 415 -25.77 18.30 -24.89
C GLU A 415 -24.47 18.87 -24.32
N THR A 416 -24.01 18.34 -23.19
CA THR A 416 -22.76 18.76 -22.53
C THR A 416 -21.58 17.84 -22.82
N GLU A 417 -21.81 16.70 -23.47
CA GLU A 417 -20.82 15.63 -23.68
C GLU A 417 -20.15 15.15 -22.38
N GLU A 418 -20.93 15.06 -21.31
CA GLU A 418 -20.45 14.71 -19.97
C GLU A 418 -21.27 13.57 -19.36
N TYR A 419 -20.62 12.80 -18.48
CA TYR A 419 -21.29 11.84 -17.61
C TYR A 419 -21.73 12.54 -16.33
N PHE A 420 -22.96 12.31 -15.90
CA PHE A 420 -23.46 12.77 -14.61
C PHE A 420 -23.72 11.59 -13.70
N ILE A 421 -23.19 11.63 -12.48
CA ILE A 421 -23.57 10.71 -11.40
C ILE A 421 -24.95 11.14 -10.90
N VAL A 422 -25.93 10.29 -11.13
CA VAL A 422 -27.33 10.50 -10.72
C VAL A 422 -27.68 9.71 -9.46
N SER A 423 -26.93 8.64 -9.15
CA SER A 423 -27.04 7.96 -7.87
C SER A 423 -25.70 7.41 -7.39
N LEU A 424 -25.47 7.49 -6.08
CA LEU A 424 -24.34 6.88 -5.39
C LEU A 424 -24.85 6.29 -4.08
N VAL A 425 -24.68 4.97 -3.93
CA VAL A 425 -25.19 4.23 -2.78
C VAL A 425 -24.11 3.29 -2.24
N LEU A 426 -23.91 3.32 -0.93
CA LEU A 426 -23.09 2.34 -0.21
C LEU A 426 -24.00 1.31 0.46
N TYR A 427 -23.63 0.05 0.35
CA TYR A 427 -24.26 -1.06 1.06
C TYR A 427 -23.24 -1.64 2.04
N LEU A 428 -23.36 -1.31 3.31
CA LEU A 428 -22.46 -1.77 4.36
C LEU A 428 -22.96 -3.08 4.94
N ARG A 429 -22.09 -4.07 5.18
CA ARG A 429 -22.53 -5.29 5.86
C ARG A 429 -22.91 -4.99 7.30
N VAL A 430 -24.08 -5.48 7.71
CA VAL A 430 -24.55 -5.39 9.10
C VAL A 430 -23.55 -6.01 10.07
N ALA A 431 -22.96 -7.15 9.69
CA ALA A 431 -21.94 -7.82 10.50
C ALA A 431 -20.73 -6.92 10.82
N LYS A 432 -20.31 -6.07 9.88
CA LYS A 432 -19.23 -5.10 10.08
C LYS A 432 -19.63 -4.02 11.08
N ILE A 433 -20.83 -3.45 10.91
CA ILE A 433 -21.36 -2.41 11.80
C ILE A 433 -21.49 -2.96 13.23
N ASN A 434 -22.11 -4.14 13.37
CA ASN A 434 -22.24 -4.83 14.66
C ASN A 434 -20.87 -5.07 15.32
N HIS A 435 -19.86 -5.50 14.54
CA HIS A 435 -18.52 -5.68 15.06
C HIS A 435 -17.82 -4.38 15.47
N TRP A 436 -17.98 -3.32 14.67
CA TRP A 436 -17.31 -2.03 14.91
C TRP A 436 -17.91 -1.26 16.09
N PHE A 437 -19.24 -1.24 16.19
CA PHE A 437 -19.96 -0.48 17.20
C PHE A 437 -20.44 -1.32 18.39
N GLY A 438 -20.23 -2.64 18.37
CA GLY A 438 -20.70 -3.53 19.43
C GLY A 438 -22.22 -3.69 19.48
N THR A 439 -22.90 -3.48 18.34
CA THR A 439 -24.36 -3.53 18.20
C THR A 439 -24.85 -4.89 17.70
N THR A 440 -26.18 -5.09 17.71
CA THR A 440 -26.85 -6.32 17.23
C THR A 440 -28.06 -5.98 16.37
N TYR A 441 -27.82 -5.37 15.21
CA TYR A 441 -28.86 -5.02 14.24
C TYR A 441 -29.43 -6.20 13.47
#